data_AF-A0A968I4J6-F1
#
_entry.id   AF-A0A968I4J6-F1
#
_cell.length_a   1.000
_cell.length_b   1.000
_cell.length_c   1.000
_cell.angle_alpha   90.00
_cell.angle_beta   90.00
_cell.angle_gamma   90.00
#
_symmetry.space_group_name_H-M   'P 1'
#
loop_
_entity.id
_entity.type
_entity.pdbx_description
1 polymer ?
#
loop_
_entity_poly.entity_id
_entity_poly.type
_entity_poly.pdbx_seq_one_letter_code
_entity_poly.pdbx_strand_id
1 'polypeptide(L)'
;MAYRRTGKLGAVLDNLVYLKRVSPAILVFLEPADRTQEYFFNPLYPRFLLEEVLPRVEAKYPVSRDAATRGLWGASLGGVASLWTALQHSDTFSRVVTQSAAIQGRPGTTYARGEAEWLLEQFKSLETRLPLRISLDCGQLEWLLGTNRRFAGMLFDKGYTHQYLEHRSGHNWVTWRDGMAAHLEWMLG
;
A
#
# COMPACT_ATOMS: atom_id res chain seq x y z
N MET A 1 10.26 -10.77 0.14
CA MET A 1 9.82 -12.15 0.47
C MET A 1 8.90 -12.24 1.68
N ALA A 2 8.84 -11.27 2.60
CA ALA A 2 8.07 -11.43 3.84
C ALA A 2 6.56 -11.72 3.62
N TYR A 3 5.90 -11.05 2.68
CA TYR A 3 4.53 -11.38 2.28
C TYR A 3 4.37 -12.77 1.67
N ARG A 4 5.35 -13.23 0.89
CA ARG A 4 5.37 -14.59 0.32
C ARG A 4 5.60 -15.66 1.39
N ARG A 5 6.55 -15.44 2.30
CA ARG A 5 7.01 -16.44 3.27
C ARG A 5 6.18 -16.47 4.54
N THR A 6 5.98 -15.30 5.15
CA THR A 6 5.31 -15.14 6.46
C THR A 6 3.83 -14.86 6.28
N GLY A 7 3.49 -13.94 5.37
CA GLY A 7 2.12 -13.59 5.06
C GLY A 7 1.34 -14.67 4.32
N LYS A 8 2.04 -15.50 3.54
CA LYS A 8 1.44 -16.48 2.62
C LYS A 8 0.43 -15.84 1.65
N LEU A 9 0.67 -14.60 1.24
CA LEU A 9 -0.28 -13.81 0.44
C LEU A 9 -0.72 -14.52 -0.86
N GLY A 10 0.20 -15.25 -1.52
CA GLY A 10 -0.14 -16.05 -2.69
C GLY A 10 -1.19 -17.13 -2.40
N ALA A 11 -1.07 -17.85 -1.28
CA ALA A 11 -2.05 -18.87 -0.89
C ALA A 11 -3.41 -18.23 -0.51
N VAL A 12 -3.40 -17.04 0.08
CA VAL A 12 -4.65 -16.29 0.34
C VAL A 12 -5.33 -15.92 -0.97
N LEU A 13 -4.58 -15.39 -1.95
CA LEU A 13 -5.10 -15.09 -3.28
C LEU A 13 -5.64 -16.35 -3.96
N ASP A 14 -4.88 -17.45 -3.99
CA ASP A 14 -5.30 -18.70 -4.61
C ASP A 14 -6.62 -19.21 -4.03
N ASN A 15 -6.78 -19.16 -2.71
CA ASN A 15 -8.02 -19.55 -2.03
C ASN A 15 -9.19 -18.64 -2.43
N LEU A 16 -8.99 -17.32 -2.51
CA LEU A 16 -10.04 -16.39 -2.91
C LEU A 16 -10.43 -16.54 -4.38
N VAL A 17 -9.47 -16.83 -5.26
CA VAL A 17 -9.71 -17.14 -6.67
C VAL A 17 -10.50 -18.44 -6.79
N TYR A 18 -10.12 -19.49 -6.05
CA TYR A 18 -10.85 -20.76 -6.01
C TYR A 18 -12.31 -20.57 -5.55
N LEU A 19 -12.52 -19.73 -4.54
CA LEU A 19 -13.84 -19.36 -4.03
C LEU A 19 -14.59 -18.36 -4.93
N LYS A 20 -14.01 -17.93 -6.06
CA LYS A 20 -14.56 -16.93 -6.99
C LYS A 20 -14.91 -15.59 -6.33
N ARG A 21 -14.18 -15.23 -5.28
CA ARG A 21 -14.36 -13.96 -4.55
C ARG A 21 -13.54 -12.81 -5.16
N VAL A 22 -12.50 -13.14 -5.91
CA VAL A 22 -11.62 -12.18 -6.58
C VAL A 22 -11.20 -12.65 -7.96
N SER A 23 -10.85 -11.69 -8.81
CA SER A 23 -10.18 -11.96 -10.08
C SER A 23 -8.73 -12.45 -9.85
N PRO A 24 -8.21 -13.36 -10.69
CA PRO A 24 -6.80 -13.73 -10.65
C PRO A 24 -5.88 -12.52 -10.82
N ALA A 25 -4.72 -12.55 -10.17
CA ALA A 25 -3.73 -11.49 -10.26
C ALA A 25 -2.30 -12.04 -10.17
N ILE A 26 -1.33 -11.29 -10.68
CA ILE A 26 0.09 -11.58 -10.56
C ILE A 26 0.65 -10.78 -9.39
N LEU A 27 1.22 -11.48 -8.40
CA LEU A 27 1.88 -10.85 -7.25
C LEU A 27 3.40 -10.77 -7.50
N VAL A 28 3.93 -9.55 -7.50
CA VAL A 28 5.37 -9.29 -7.66
C VAL A 28 5.94 -8.90 -6.30
N PHE A 29 6.80 -9.75 -5.74
CA PHE A 29 7.40 -9.52 -4.42
C PHE A 29 8.80 -8.94 -4.54
N LEU A 30 8.95 -7.68 -4.11
CA LEU A 30 10.22 -6.97 -4.11
C LEU A 30 10.84 -6.99 -2.69
N GLU A 31 12.15 -7.12 -2.62
CA GLU A 31 12.92 -6.97 -1.37
C GLU A 31 13.83 -5.76 -1.48
N PRO A 32 13.81 -4.84 -0.50
CA PRO A 32 14.77 -3.76 -0.47
C PRO A 32 16.11 -4.28 0.05
N ALA A 33 17.21 -3.68 -0.41
CA ALA A 33 18.53 -3.86 0.15
C ALA A 33 18.68 -3.01 1.42
N ASP A 34 18.34 -1.71 1.34
CA ASP A 34 18.17 -0.82 2.48
C ASP A 34 16.74 -0.29 2.51
N ARG A 35 15.92 -0.94 3.34
CA ARG A 35 14.50 -0.61 3.48
C ARG A 35 14.28 0.85 3.87
N THR A 36 15.12 1.42 4.72
CA THR A 36 14.91 2.79 5.21
C THR A 36 15.25 3.79 4.13
N GLN A 37 16.40 3.62 3.49
CA GLN A 37 16.84 4.50 2.41
C GLN A 37 15.94 4.41 1.17
N GLU A 38 15.48 3.22 0.82
CA GLU A 38 14.67 3.02 -0.39
C GLU A 38 13.22 3.47 -0.20
N TYR A 39 12.60 3.15 0.94
CA TYR A 39 11.15 3.36 1.08
C TYR A 39 10.79 4.73 1.65
N PHE A 40 11.70 5.41 2.36
CA PHE A 40 11.39 6.68 3.00
C PHE A 40 11.56 7.86 2.04
N PHE A 41 10.52 8.13 1.25
CA PHE A 41 10.43 9.30 0.34
C PHE A 41 11.58 9.43 -0.66
N ASN A 42 12.19 8.31 -1.07
CA ASN A 42 13.32 8.33 -1.99
C ASN A 42 12.87 8.20 -3.45
N PRO A 43 12.99 9.25 -4.30
CA PRO A 43 12.51 9.30 -5.69
C PRO A 43 13.00 8.13 -6.57
N LEU A 44 14.10 7.49 -6.19
CA LEU A 44 14.64 6.35 -6.93
C LEU A 44 13.75 5.10 -6.83
N TYR A 45 12.95 4.94 -5.77
CA TYR A 45 12.13 3.75 -5.61
C TYR A 45 10.94 3.69 -6.59
N PRO A 46 10.09 4.73 -6.74
CA PRO A 46 9.08 4.78 -7.80
C PRO A 46 9.69 4.63 -9.19
N ARG A 47 10.84 5.27 -9.43
CA ARG A 47 11.58 5.17 -10.69
C ARG A 47 11.98 3.73 -10.99
N PHE A 48 12.55 3.02 -10.02
CA PHE A 48 12.89 1.60 -10.13
C PHE A 48 11.67 0.75 -10.48
N LEU A 49 10.51 1.01 -9.84
CA LEU A 49 9.27 0.29 -10.16
C LEU A 49 8.85 0.50 -11.63
N LEU A 50 8.88 1.74 -12.11
CA LEU A 50 8.42 2.12 -13.44
C LEU A 50 9.38 1.75 -14.57
N GLU A 51 10.69 1.96 -14.36
CA GLU A 51 11.70 1.83 -15.41
C GLU A 51 12.32 0.43 -15.46
N GLU A 52 12.29 -0.33 -14.36
CA GLU A 52 12.94 -1.64 -14.30
C GLU A 52 11.97 -2.78 -14.00
N VAL A 53 11.15 -2.67 -12.96
CA VAL A 53 10.29 -3.79 -12.54
C VAL A 53 9.16 -4.01 -13.51
N LEU A 54 8.38 -2.96 -13.79
CA LEU A 54 7.17 -3.08 -14.60
C LEU A 54 7.46 -3.54 -16.04
N PRO A 55 8.49 -3.02 -16.75
CA PRO A 55 8.82 -3.51 -18.09
C PRO A 55 9.23 -4.98 -18.10
N ARG A 56 9.95 -5.46 -17.07
CA ARG A 56 10.33 -6.88 -16.95
C ARG A 56 9.14 -7.78 -16.68
N VAL A 57 8.16 -7.32 -15.89
CA VAL A 57 6.93 -8.06 -15.61
C VAL A 57 6.08 -8.14 -16.88
N GLU A 58 5.86 -7.02 -17.56
CA GLU A 58 5.10 -6.95 -18.81
C GLU A 58 5.70 -7.78 -19.94
N ALA A 59 7.03 -7.85 -20.04
CA ALA A 59 7.70 -8.67 -21.04
C ALA A 59 7.54 -10.17 -20.79
N LYS A 60 7.32 -10.59 -19.54
CA LYS A 60 7.29 -12.00 -19.13
C LYS A 60 5.88 -12.54 -18.92
N TYR A 61 4.93 -11.70 -18.55
CA TYR A 61 3.59 -12.10 -18.15
C TYR A 61 2.52 -11.25 -18.85
N PRO A 62 1.34 -11.83 -19.17
CA PRO A 62 0.24 -11.11 -19.81
C PRO A 62 -0.51 -10.24 -18.79
N VAL A 63 0.15 -9.20 -18.27
CA VAL A 63 -0.45 -8.25 -17.33
C VAL A 63 -1.07 -7.07 -18.07
N SER A 64 -2.17 -6.54 -17.52
CA SER A 64 -2.81 -5.34 -18.04
C SER A 64 -1.92 -4.10 -17.87
N ARG A 65 -2.06 -3.17 -18.82
CA ARG A 65 -1.44 -1.84 -18.78
C ARG A 65 -2.33 -0.76 -18.17
N ASP A 66 -3.57 -1.09 -17.86
CA ASP A 66 -4.51 -0.18 -17.25
C ASP A 66 -4.17 0.07 -15.77
N ALA A 67 -4.03 1.33 -15.40
CA ALA A 67 -3.85 1.80 -14.03
C ALA A 67 -4.90 1.21 -13.09
N ALA A 68 -6.14 1.08 -13.57
CA ALA A 68 -7.29 0.55 -12.84
C ALA A 68 -7.06 -0.88 -12.34
N THR A 69 -6.10 -1.62 -12.90
CA THR A 69 -5.79 -3.02 -12.59
C THR A 69 -4.44 -3.21 -11.88
N ARG A 70 -3.68 -2.13 -11.70
CA ARG A 70 -2.34 -2.13 -11.11
C ARG A 70 -2.40 -1.61 -9.68
N GLY A 71 -1.73 -2.34 -8.80
CA GLY A 71 -1.74 -2.03 -7.38
C GLY A 71 -0.38 -2.10 -6.70
N LEU A 72 -0.27 -1.33 -5.63
CA LEU A 72 0.86 -1.34 -4.70
C LEU A 72 0.39 -1.88 -3.36
N TRP A 73 1.23 -2.66 -2.69
CA TRP A 73 0.93 -3.25 -1.40
C TRP A 73 2.12 -3.12 -0.48
N GLY A 74 1.95 -2.51 0.70
CA GLY A 74 3.04 -2.40 1.66
C GLY A 74 2.60 -2.27 3.10
N ALA A 75 3.42 -2.80 4.02
CA ALA A 75 3.24 -2.62 5.45
C ALA A 75 4.21 -1.58 6.01
N SER A 76 3.78 -0.79 7.00
CA SER A 76 4.63 0.16 7.71
C SER A 76 5.24 1.17 6.73
N LEU A 77 6.57 1.27 6.67
CA LEU A 77 7.29 2.07 5.68
C LEU A 77 6.98 1.68 4.23
N GLY A 78 6.67 0.41 3.95
CA GLY A 78 6.20 -0.01 2.63
C GLY A 78 4.84 0.58 2.27
N GLY A 79 3.98 0.83 3.26
CA GLY A 79 2.72 1.54 3.07
C GLY A 79 2.94 3.01 2.70
N VAL A 80 3.93 3.66 3.31
CA VAL A 80 4.39 5.02 2.95
C VAL A 80 4.90 5.03 1.50
N ALA A 81 5.81 4.12 1.16
CA ALA A 81 6.35 4.02 -0.21
C ALA A 81 5.24 3.78 -1.23
N SER A 82 4.24 2.95 -0.91
CA SER A 82 3.10 2.65 -1.79
C SER A 82 2.22 3.89 -2.00
N LEU A 83 1.83 4.60 -0.93
CA LEU A 83 1.03 5.82 -1.04
C LEU A 83 1.77 6.93 -1.77
N TRP A 84 3.05 7.13 -1.45
CA TRP A 84 3.88 8.15 -2.06
C TRP A 84 4.15 7.87 -3.55
N THR A 85 4.32 6.61 -3.94
CA THR A 85 4.41 6.21 -5.36
C THR A 85 3.09 6.48 -6.08
N ALA A 86 1.96 6.06 -5.51
CA ALA A 86 0.64 6.26 -6.13
C ALA A 86 0.25 7.75 -6.21
N LEU A 87 0.67 8.56 -5.25
CA LEU A 87 0.47 10.02 -5.26
C LEU A 87 1.12 10.67 -6.49
N GLN A 88 2.27 10.15 -6.93
CA GLN A 88 3.02 10.68 -8.08
C GLN A 88 2.64 10.01 -9.40
N HIS A 89 2.14 8.78 -9.35
CA HIS A 89 1.94 7.91 -10.51
C HIS A 89 0.58 7.22 -10.49
N SER A 90 -0.49 7.97 -10.17
CA SER A 90 -1.86 7.44 -10.12
C SER A 90 -2.40 6.98 -11.47
N ASP A 91 -1.81 7.48 -12.55
CA ASP A 91 -2.01 7.07 -13.94
C ASP A 91 -1.39 5.70 -14.27
N THR A 92 -0.54 5.17 -13.38
CA THR A 92 0.04 3.83 -13.50
C THR A 92 -0.41 2.90 -12.40
N PHE A 93 -0.55 3.38 -11.16
CA PHE A 93 -0.97 2.60 -9.99
C PHE A 93 -2.19 3.24 -9.35
N SER A 94 -3.38 2.70 -9.61
CA SER A 94 -4.62 3.23 -9.03
C SER A 94 -5.06 2.52 -7.75
N ARG A 95 -4.53 1.32 -7.47
CA ARG A 95 -4.89 0.52 -6.29
C ARG A 95 -3.78 0.58 -5.25
N VAL A 96 -4.11 0.88 -3.99
CA VAL A 96 -3.10 0.94 -2.92
C VAL A 96 -3.59 0.21 -1.68
N VAL A 97 -2.86 -0.81 -1.26
CA VAL A 97 -3.04 -1.46 0.03
C VAL A 97 -1.95 -1.00 0.99
N THR A 98 -2.36 -0.48 2.15
CA THR A 98 -1.43 -0.14 3.21
C THR A 98 -1.77 -0.84 4.50
N GLN A 99 -0.76 -1.44 5.13
CA GLN A 99 -0.96 -2.14 6.39
C GLN A 99 -0.13 -1.50 7.49
N SER A 100 -0.79 -0.95 8.50
CA SER A 100 -0.13 -0.18 9.58
C SER A 100 0.83 0.89 9.04
N ALA A 101 0.41 1.72 8.08
CA ALA A 101 1.33 2.64 7.40
C ALA A 101 2.01 3.61 8.36
N ALA A 102 3.31 3.83 8.17
CA ALA A 102 4.10 4.77 8.99
C ALA A 102 3.92 6.24 8.52
N ILE A 103 2.67 6.71 8.47
CA ILE A 103 2.27 8.01 7.91
C ILE A 103 2.93 9.20 8.64
N GLN A 104 3.38 8.98 9.88
CA GLN A 104 4.26 9.86 10.64
C GLN A 104 5.66 9.94 10.01
N GLY A 105 5.80 10.74 8.97
CA GLY A 105 7.08 11.04 8.33
C GLY A 105 6.98 12.23 7.39
N ARG A 106 8.15 12.77 7.01
CA ARG A 106 8.28 13.78 5.95
C ARG A 106 9.58 13.58 5.15
N PRO A 107 9.62 13.95 3.86
CA PRO A 107 10.85 13.97 3.08
C PRO A 107 11.95 14.80 3.77
N GLY A 108 13.22 14.42 3.55
CA GLY A 108 14.38 15.16 4.07
C GLY A 108 14.60 15.01 5.58
N THR A 109 13.93 14.07 6.24
CA THR A 109 14.21 13.71 7.64
C THR A 109 14.82 12.32 7.76
N THR A 110 15.36 12.00 8.93
CA THR A 110 15.60 10.60 9.29
C THR A 110 14.27 9.93 9.62
N TYR A 111 14.20 8.60 9.46
CA TYR A 111 13.12 7.79 10.01
C TYR A 111 13.25 7.70 11.55
N ALA A 112 13.28 8.86 12.20
CA ALA A 112 13.08 9.03 13.63
C ALA A 112 11.62 9.43 13.83
N ARG A 113 11.00 9.01 14.95
CA ARG A 113 9.63 9.42 15.29
C ARG A 113 9.57 10.94 15.32
N GLY A 114 8.99 11.53 14.29
CA GLY A 114 8.67 12.96 14.21
C GLY A 114 7.17 13.11 13.97
N GLU A 115 6.57 14.12 14.60
CA GLU A 115 5.14 14.43 14.53
C GLU A 115 4.77 15.13 13.22
N ALA A 116 5.13 14.55 12.07
CA ALA A 116 4.77 15.09 10.77
C ALA A 116 3.94 14.07 10.00
N GLU A 117 2.75 14.45 9.54
CA GLU A 117 1.90 13.61 8.68
C GLU A 117 1.96 14.13 7.24
N TRP A 118 3.17 14.27 6.69
CA TRP A 118 3.35 14.99 5.42
C TRP A 118 2.53 14.41 4.28
N LEU A 119 2.45 13.08 4.17
CA LEU A 119 1.59 12.44 3.16
C LEU A 119 0.12 12.78 3.32
N LEU A 120 -0.37 12.86 4.56
CA LEU A 120 -1.75 13.29 4.81
C LEU A 120 -1.94 14.70 4.25
N GLU A 121 -1.05 15.63 4.58
CA GLU A 121 -1.12 17.00 4.11
C GLU A 121 -1.01 17.10 2.57
N GLN A 122 -0.20 16.27 1.92
CA GLN A 122 -0.15 16.23 0.45
C GLN A 122 -1.48 15.80 -0.16
N PHE A 123 -2.09 14.72 0.32
CA PHE A 123 -3.41 14.29 -0.17
C PHE A 123 -4.48 15.35 0.11
N LYS A 124 -4.38 16.00 1.27
CA LYS A 124 -5.29 17.07 1.68
C LYS A 124 -5.16 18.31 0.79
N SER A 125 -3.95 18.67 0.35
CA SER A 125 -3.69 19.85 -0.48
C SER A 125 -4.06 19.69 -1.95
N LEU A 126 -4.31 18.47 -2.45
CA LEU A 126 -4.73 18.27 -3.83
C LEU A 126 -6.08 18.93 -4.11
N GLU A 127 -6.14 19.82 -5.10
CA GLU A 127 -7.41 20.45 -5.53
C GLU A 127 -8.38 19.42 -6.10
N THR A 128 -7.87 18.49 -6.90
CA THR A 128 -8.64 17.39 -7.48
C THR A 128 -8.17 16.06 -6.91
N ARG A 129 -9.11 15.23 -6.48
CA ARG A 129 -8.80 13.88 -5.98
C ARG A 129 -8.21 13.02 -7.09
N LEU A 130 -7.20 12.23 -6.75
CA LEU A 130 -6.66 11.22 -7.68
C LEU A 130 -7.64 10.04 -7.80
N PRO A 131 -7.68 9.33 -8.93
CA PRO A 131 -8.55 8.18 -9.15
C PRO A 131 -8.03 6.92 -8.42
N LEU A 132 -7.76 7.03 -7.12
CA LEU A 132 -7.20 5.97 -6.31
C LEU A 132 -8.29 5.18 -5.59
N ARG A 133 -8.17 3.85 -5.61
CA ARG A 133 -8.85 2.92 -4.70
C ARG A 133 -7.86 2.51 -3.61
N ILE A 134 -8.15 2.87 -2.37
CA ILE A 134 -7.22 2.68 -1.24
C ILE A 134 -7.81 1.70 -0.23
N SER A 135 -7.00 0.82 0.34
CA SER A 135 -7.42 -0.12 1.37
C SER A 135 -6.39 -0.10 2.46
N LEU A 136 -6.79 0.30 3.66
CA LEU A 136 -5.86 0.49 4.77
C LEU A 136 -6.28 -0.31 6.00
N ASP A 137 -5.31 -0.87 6.71
CA ASP A 137 -5.52 -1.48 8.02
C ASP A 137 -4.53 -0.94 9.06
N CYS A 138 -4.84 -1.13 10.35
CA CYS A 138 -3.90 -0.93 11.43
C CYS A 138 -4.29 -1.76 12.66
N GLY A 139 -3.31 -2.19 13.45
CA GLY A 139 -3.52 -2.79 14.75
C GLY A 139 -3.92 -1.74 15.81
N GLN A 140 -4.86 -2.10 16.68
CA GLN A 140 -5.34 -1.24 17.76
C GLN A 140 -4.31 -1.00 18.86
N LEU A 141 -3.29 -1.85 18.96
CA LEU A 141 -2.22 -1.75 19.96
C LEU A 141 -0.95 -1.11 19.38
N GLU A 142 -1.10 -0.28 18.34
CA GLU A 142 0.01 0.36 17.63
C GLU A 142 0.15 1.84 17.96
N TRP A 143 1.40 2.32 17.98
CA TRP A 143 1.68 3.76 18.01
C TRP A 143 1.31 4.48 16.70
N LEU A 144 1.00 3.73 15.64
CA LEU A 144 0.58 4.24 14.33
C LEU A 144 -0.95 4.34 14.18
N LEU A 145 -1.72 3.89 15.17
CA LEU A 145 -3.18 3.87 15.07
C LEU A 145 -3.75 5.28 14.82
N GLY A 146 -3.29 6.27 15.58
CA GLY A 146 -3.78 7.64 15.45
C GLY A 146 -3.53 8.25 14.07
N THR A 147 -2.36 8.00 13.48
CA THR A 147 -1.99 8.54 12.16
C THR A 147 -2.79 7.85 11.05
N ASN A 148 -3.00 6.53 11.14
CA ASN A 148 -3.82 5.78 10.17
C ASN A 148 -5.30 6.16 10.25
N ARG A 149 -5.86 6.36 11.46
CA ARG A 149 -7.23 6.87 11.64
C ARG A 149 -7.44 8.25 11.02
N ARG A 150 -6.51 9.18 11.26
CA ARG A 150 -6.57 10.53 10.66
C ARG A 150 -6.47 10.48 9.15
N PHE A 151 -5.61 9.63 8.60
CA PHE A 151 -5.51 9.46 7.16
C PHE A 151 -6.81 8.86 6.58
N ALA A 152 -7.39 7.84 7.22
CA ALA A 152 -8.69 7.29 6.83
C ALA A 152 -9.80 8.36 6.84
N GLY A 153 -9.87 9.17 7.91
CA GLY A 153 -10.82 10.28 8.02
C GLY A 153 -10.64 11.31 6.90
N MET A 154 -9.39 11.69 6.59
CA MET A 154 -9.11 12.59 5.47
C MET A 154 -9.53 12.00 4.11
N LEU A 155 -9.31 10.70 3.89
CA LEU A 155 -9.77 10.03 2.67
C LEU A 155 -11.30 10.06 2.56
N PHE A 156 -12.01 9.87 3.67
CA PHE A 156 -13.46 10.01 3.74
C PHE A 156 -13.91 11.43 3.42
N ASP A 157 -13.34 12.44 4.08
CA ASP A 157 -13.70 13.85 3.88
C ASP A 157 -13.48 14.32 2.43
N LYS A 158 -12.45 13.77 1.75
CA LYS A 158 -12.16 14.06 0.33
C LYS A 158 -12.89 13.17 -0.67
N GLY A 159 -13.71 12.23 -0.22
CA GLY A 159 -14.47 11.34 -1.11
C GLY A 159 -13.61 10.37 -1.91
N TYR A 160 -12.50 9.89 -1.35
CA TYR A 160 -11.73 8.79 -1.94
C TYR A 160 -12.47 7.46 -1.79
N THR A 161 -12.38 6.61 -2.82
CA THR A 161 -12.85 5.23 -2.73
C THR A 161 -11.92 4.45 -1.82
N HIS A 162 -12.31 4.24 -0.56
CA HIS A 162 -11.44 3.59 0.42
C HIS A 162 -12.16 2.66 1.38
N GLN A 163 -11.41 1.72 1.96
CA GLN A 163 -11.80 0.99 3.17
C GLN A 163 -10.76 1.18 4.26
N TYR A 164 -11.19 1.17 5.52
CA TYR A 164 -10.31 1.18 6.68
C TYR A 164 -10.70 0.07 7.66
N LEU A 165 -9.72 -0.72 8.09
CA LEU A 165 -9.89 -1.83 9.02
C LEU A 165 -9.02 -1.64 10.26
N GLU A 166 -9.51 -2.13 11.40
CA GLU A 166 -8.74 -2.20 12.63
C GLU A 166 -8.72 -3.64 13.17
N HIS A 167 -7.55 -4.07 13.63
CA HIS A 167 -7.35 -5.42 14.17
C HIS A 167 -6.94 -5.37 15.64
N ARG A 168 -7.43 -6.32 16.45
CA ARG A 168 -7.13 -6.44 17.89
C ARG A 168 -5.73 -7.03 18.13
N SER A 169 -4.71 -6.43 17.52
CA SER A 169 -3.30 -6.81 17.60
C SER A 169 -2.42 -5.56 17.46
N GLY A 170 -1.09 -5.73 17.46
CA GLY A 170 -0.10 -4.66 17.34
C GLY A 170 0.57 -4.63 15.96
N HIS A 171 1.76 -4.03 15.89
CA HIS A 171 2.50 -3.84 14.64
C HIS A 171 3.22 -5.12 14.22
N ASN A 172 2.48 -6.11 13.74
CA ASN A 172 2.99 -7.47 13.53
C ASN A 172 2.25 -8.24 12.41
N TRP A 173 2.75 -9.43 12.11
CA TRP A 173 2.19 -10.30 11.07
C TRP A 173 0.81 -10.89 11.41
N VAL A 174 0.36 -10.86 12.67
CA VAL A 174 -1.02 -11.26 12.99
C VAL A 174 -1.97 -10.23 12.38
N THR A 175 -1.78 -8.95 12.71
CA THR A 175 -2.54 -7.82 12.12
C THR A 175 -2.55 -7.89 10.61
N TRP A 176 -1.36 -7.95 10.00
CA TRP A 176 -1.28 -7.88 8.54
C TRP A 176 -1.88 -9.10 7.86
N ARG A 177 -1.85 -10.29 8.46
CA ARG A 177 -2.50 -11.48 7.88
C ARG A 177 -4.01 -11.41 8.00
N ASP A 178 -4.53 -10.89 9.11
CA ASP A 178 -5.97 -10.77 9.33
C ASP A 178 -6.64 -9.85 8.30
N GLY A 179 -5.93 -8.81 7.84
CA GLY A 179 -6.43 -7.88 6.81
C GLY A 179 -6.32 -8.39 5.36
N MET A 180 -5.44 -9.36 5.07
CA MET A 180 -5.09 -9.73 3.67
C MET A 180 -6.28 -10.10 2.80
N ALA A 181 -7.20 -10.94 3.31
CA ALA A 181 -8.33 -11.40 2.52
C ALA A 181 -9.26 -10.23 2.17
N ALA A 182 -9.59 -9.39 3.15
CA ALA A 182 -10.42 -8.21 2.94
C ALA A 182 -9.77 -7.20 1.99
N HIS A 183 -8.45 -7.00 2.08
CA HIS A 183 -7.71 -6.15 1.15
C HIS A 183 -7.74 -6.69 -0.28
N LEU A 184 -7.52 -7.99 -0.48
CA LEU A 184 -7.58 -8.62 -1.80
C LEU A 184 -8.97 -8.53 -2.40
N GLU A 185 -10.02 -8.78 -1.61
CA GLU A 185 -11.41 -8.64 -2.07
C GLU A 185 -11.77 -7.22 -2.46
N TRP A 186 -11.38 -6.25 -1.64
CA TRP A 186 -11.59 -4.85 -1.98
C TRP A 186 -10.90 -4.44 -3.28
N MET A 187 -9.71 -4.99 -3.50
CA MET A 187 -8.88 -4.63 -4.63
C MET A 187 -9.22 -5.39 -5.90
N LEU A 188 -9.64 -6.65 -5.82
CA LEU A 188 -9.73 -7.56 -6.96
C LEU A 188 -11.12 -8.20 -7.15
N GLY A 189 -12.03 -8.01 -6.19
CA GLY A 189 -13.42 -8.43 -6.26
C GLY A 189 -14.31 -7.48 -7.04
#